data_AF-Q9XFA4-F1
#
_entry.id   AF-Q9XFA4-F1
#
_cell.length_a   1.000
_cell.length_b   1.000
_cell.length_c   1.000
_cell.angle_alpha   90.00
_cell.angle_beta   90.00
_cell.angle_gamma   90.00
#
_symmetry.space_group_name_H-M   'P 1'
#
loop_
_entity.id
_entity.type
_entity.pdbx_description
1 polymer ?
#
loop_
_entity_poly.entity_id
_entity_poly.type
_entity_poly.pdbx_seq_one_letter_code
_entity_poly.pdbx_strand_id
1 'polypeptide(L)'
;ELLTANYKKTEVFGLEIPTEINGVPSEILDPINTWTDKAAYKETLLRLAGLFKNNFEVFASYKIGNDSSLTDEILAAGPNF
;
A
#
# COMPACT_ATOMS: atom_id res chain seq x y z
N GLU A 1 -4.33 19.99 -7.79
CA GLU A 1 -3.02 19.44 -8.20
C GLU A 1 -3.00 17.91 -8.12
N LEU A 2 -3.18 17.30 -6.95
CA LEU A 2 -3.15 15.83 -6.81
C LEU A 2 -4.16 15.07 -7.68
N LEU A 3 -5.35 15.63 -7.94
CA LEU A 3 -6.36 14.98 -8.80
C LEU A 3 -5.91 14.78 -10.26
N THR A 4 -4.87 15.47 -10.72
CA THR A 4 -4.40 15.46 -12.12
C THR A 4 -2.91 15.17 -12.25
N ALA A 5 -2.23 14.80 -11.16
CA ALA A 5 -0.82 14.46 -11.17
C ALA A 5 -0.56 13.11 -11.85
N ASN A 6 0.70 12.87 -12.23
CA ASN A 6 1.15 11.55 -12.65
C ASN A 6 1.48 10.71 -11.42
N TYR A 7 1.16 9.42 -11.47
CA TYR A 7 1.34 8.50 -10.35
C TYR A 7 2.13 7.26 -10.76
N LYS A 8 2.77 6.67 -9.76
CA LYS A 8 3.32 5.33 -9.82
C LYS A 8 2.72 4.48 -8.71
N LYS A 9 2.57 3.19 -8.97
CA LYS A 9 2.04 2.24 -8.00
C LYS A 9 3.14 1.63 -7.15
N THR A 10 2.92 1.51 -5.84
CA THR A 10 3.88 0.80 -4.96
C THR A 10 3.80 -0.70 -5.18
N GLU A 11 4.96 -1.38 -5.11
CA GLU A 11 5.06 -2.81 -5.43
C GLU A 11 4.26 -3.70 -4.47
N VAL A 12 4.31 -3.41 -3.15
CA VAL A 12 3.71 -4.29 -2.13
C VAL A 12 2.29 -3.86 -1.76
N PHE A 13 2.02 -2.58 -1.58
CA PHE A 13 0.70 -2.10 -1.12
C PHE A 13 -0.20 -1.63 -2.26
N GLY A 14 0.29 -1.56 -3.49
CA GLY A 14 -0.52 -1.12 -4.62
C GLY A 14 -1.01 0.34 -4.52
N LEU A 15 -0.37 1.17 -3.70
CA LEU A 15 -0.77 2.57 -3.49
C LEU A 15 -0.27 3.45 -4.62
N GLU A 16 -1.08 4.40 -5.05
CA GLU A 16 -0.69 5.44 -6.01
C GLU A 16 0.12 6.53 -5.29
N ILE A 17 1.39 6.71 -5.66
CA ILE A 17 2.27 7.78 -5.18
C ILE A 17 2.51 8.77 -6.34
N PRO A 18 2.30 10.08 -6.14
CA PRO A 18 2.56 11.05 -7.18
C PRO A 18 4.05 11.09 -7.52
N THR A 19 4.39 11.21 -8.81
CA THR A 19 5.79 11.26 -9.25
C THR A 19 6.44 12.60 -8.97
N GLU A 20 5.64 13.66 -8.93
CA GLU A 20 6.04 15.04 -8.65
C GLU A 20 4.82 15.85 -8.20
N ILE A 21 5.04 16.84 -7.34
CA ILE A 21 4.06 17.87 -6.94
C ILE A 21 4.80 19.17 -6.62
N ASN A 22 4.16 20.32 -6.86
CA ASN A 22 4.73 21.63 -6.61
C ASN A 22 5.04 21.82 -5.12
N GLY A 23 6.21 22.39 -4.84
CA GLY A 23 6.65 22.71 -3.49
C GLY A 23 7.14 21.51 -2.67
N VAL A 24 7.20 20.31 -3.26
CA VAL A 24 7.74 19.11 -2.59
C VAL A 24 8.82 18.45 -3.45
N PRO A 25 10.03 18.19 -2.90
CA PRO A 25 11.06 17.47 -3.64
C PRO A 25 10.59 16.07 -4.04
N SER A 26 10.63 15.74 -5.33
CA SER A 26 10.14 14.46 -5.83
C SER A 26 10.86 13.25 -5.22
N GLU A 27 12.12 13.43 -4.79
CA GLU A 27 12.91 12.37 -4.16
C GLU A 27 12.26 11.83 -2.89
N ILE A 28 11.63 12.68 -2.07
CA ILE A 28 11.04 12.26 -0.78
C ILE A 28 9.65 11.63 -0.94
N LEU A 29 9.03 11.73 -2.12
CA LEU A 29 7.71 11.16 -2.38
C LEU A 29 7.75 9.63 -2.39
N ASP A 30 8.85 9.04 -2.86
CA ASP A 30 9.07 7.59 -2.76
C ASP A 30 9.78 7.26 -1.44
N PRO A 31 9.12 6.59 -0.49
CA PRO A 31 9.70 6.32 0.82
C PRO A 31 11.01 5.53 0.75
N ILE A 32 11.22 4.68 -0.28
CA ILE A 32 12.49 3.95 -0.45
C ILE A 32 13.68 4.91 -0.51
N ASN A 33 13.51 6.11 -1.08
CA ASN A 33 14.59 7.08 -1.27
C ASN A 33 15.08 7.68 0.05
N THR A 34 14.22 7.69 1.08
CA THR A 34 14.56 8.24 2.40
C THR A 34 15.39 7.29 3.27
N TRP A 35 15.55 6.03 2.85
CA TRP A 35 16.35 5.03 3.55
C TRP A 35 17.75 4.93 2.97
N THR A 36 18.78 4.96 3.82
CA THR A 36 20.17 4.71 3.37
C THR A 36 20.35 3.26 2.90
N ASP A 37 19.79 2.31 3.64
CA ASP A 37 19.80 0.89 3.29
C ASP A 37 18.47 0.50 2.62
N LYS A 38 18.53 0.27 1.31
CA LYS A 38 17.36 -0.11 0.50
C LYS A 38 16.91 -1.55 0.76
N ALA A 39 17.82 -2.44 1.20
CA ALA A 39 17.47 -3.81 1.54
C ALA A 39 16.69 -3.85 2.86
N ALA A 40 17.14 -3.09 3.87
CA ALA A 40 16.42 -2.95 5.14
C ALA A 40 15.01 -2.34 4.96
N TYR A 41 14.87 -1.39 4.03
CA TYR A 41 13.55 -0.87 3.64
C TYR A 41 12.65 -1.98 3.08
N LYS A 42 13.15 -2.78 2.12
CA LYS A 42 12.37 -3.87 1.52
C LYS A 42 11.97 -4.93 2.53
N GLU A 43 12.87 -5.32 3.43
CA GLU A 43 12.56 -6.24 4.53
C GLU A 43 11.45 -5.67 5.44
N THR A 44 11.58 -4.40 5.82
CA THR A 44 10.59 -3.72 6.66
C THR A 44 9.24 -3.60 5.96
N LEU A 45 9.23 -3.32 4.65
CA LEU A 45 8.03 -3.22 3.84
C LEU A 45 7.27 -4.55 3.79
N LEU A 46 7.98 -5.66 3.54
CA LEU A 46 7.39 -7.01 3.53
C LEU A 46 6.92 -7.43 4.92
N ARG A 47 7.69 -7.13 5.98
CA ARG A 47 7.27 -7.40 7.36
C ARG A 47 5.99 -6.65 7.70
N LEU A 48 5.88 -5.37 7.33
CA LEU A 48 4.68 -4.57 7.54
C LEU A 48 3.49 -5.18 6.79
N ALA A 49 3.69 -5.57 5.54
CA ALA A 49 2.65 -6.20 4.73
C ALA A 49 2.13 -7.50 5.35
N GLY A 50 3.01 -8.32 5.94
CA GLY A 50 2.64 -9.49 6.74
C GLY A 50 1.81 -9.13 7.98
N LEU A 51 2.18 -8.07 8.71
CA LEU A 51 1.40 -7.60 9.87
C LEU A 51 -0.01 -7.16 9.46
N PHE A 52 -0.15 -6.46 8.33
CA PHE A 52 -1.46 -6.08 7.80
C PHE A 52 -2.30 -7.31 7.46
N LYS A 53 -1.72 -8.27 6.74
CA LYS A 53 -2.42 -9.52 6.37
C LYS A 53 -2.90 -10.29 7.60
N ASN A 54 -2.02 -10.50 8.58
CA ASN A 54 -2.35 -11.21 9.82
C ASN A 54 -3.43 -10.49 10.63
N ASN A 55 -3.33 -9.17 10.76
CA ASN A 55 -4.35 -8.39 11.46
C ASN A 55 -5.71 -8.48 10.76
N PHE A 56 -5.74 -8.63 9.44
CA PHE A 56 -6.99 -8.65 8.68
C PHE A 56 -7.69 -10.02 8.65
N GLU A 57 -7.02 -11.09 9.07
CA GLU A 57 -7.60 -12.46 9.09
C GLU A 57 -8.90 -12.53 9.89
N VAL A 58 -9.02 -11.78 10.98
CA VAL A 58 -10.23 -11.77 11.83
C VAL A 58 -11.45 -11.16 11.12
N PHE A 59 -11.24 -10.41 10.04
CA PHE A 59 -12.30 -9.77 9.26
C PHE A 59 -12.61 -10.52 7.96
N ALA A 60 -11.79 -11.53 7.59
CA ALA A 60 -11.89 -12.22 6.31
C ALA A 60 -13.21 -13.00 6.10
N SER A 61 -13.91 -13.34 7.17
CA SER A 61 -15.20 -14.04 7.12
C SER A 61 -16.41 -13.13 7.37
N TYR A 62 -16.22 -11.79 7.40
CA TYR A 62 -17.33 -10.86 7.62
C TYR A 62 -18.30 -10.89 6.43
N LYS A 63 -19.60 -10.77 6.71
CA LYS A 63 -20.66 -10.75 5.69
C LYS A 63 -21.64 -9.62 5.97
N ILE A 64 -22.11 -8.98 4.91
CA ILE A 64 -23.24 -8.05 4.97
C ILE A 64 -24.49 -8.85 4.62
N GLY A 65 -25.22 -9.28 5.65
CA GLY A 65 -26.27 -10.28 5.49
C GLY A 65 -25.68 -11.60 5.01
N ASN A 66 -26.05 -12.05 3.82
CA ASN A 66 -25.52 -13.28 3.20
C ASN A 66 -24.41 -13.02 2.17
N ASP A 67 -24.04 -11.75 1.93
CA ASP A 67 -23.09 -11.34 0.90
C ASP A 67 -21.68 -11.14 1.47
N SER A 68 -20.67 -11.70 0.81
CA SER A 68 -19.24 -11.52 1.11
C SER A 68 -18.50 -10.64 0.10
N SER A 69 -19.16 -10.19 -0.97
CA SER A 69 -18.52 -9.48 -2.10
C SER A 69 -17.65 -8.30 -1.65
N LEU A 70 -18.17 -7.46 -0.75
CA LEU A 70 -17.40 -6.32 -0.21
C LEU A 70 -16.18 -6.78 0.60
N THR A 71 -16.31 -7.85 1.40
CA THR A 71 -15.19 -8.40 2.15
C THR A 71 -14.11 -8.92 1.20
N ASP A 72 -14.51 -9.60 0.13
CA ASP A 72 -13.62 -10.11 -0.91
C ASP A 72 -12.90 -8.94 -1.64
N GLU A 73 -13.60 -7.86 -1.95
CA GLU A 73 -13.02 -6.64 -2.54
C GLU A 73 -12.00 -5.96 -1.60
N ILE A 74 -12.33 -5.84 -0.31
CA ILE A 74 -11.42 -5.26 0.68
C ILE A 74 -10.17 -6.13 0.86
N LEU A 75 -10.33 -7.45 0.90
CA LEU A 75 -9.20 -8.40 0.97
C LEU A 75 -8.31 -8.29 -0.28
N ALA A 76 -8.90 -8.17 -1.47
CA ALA A 76 -8.16 -8.04 -2.72
C ALA A 76 -7.38 -6.71 -2.84
N ALA A 77 -7.79 -5.67 -2.10
CA ALA A 77 -7.08 -4.40 -2.01
C ALA A 77 -5.93 -4.41 -0.99
N GLY A 78 -5.73 -5.52 -0.27
CA GLY A 78 -4.64 -5.71 0.67
C GLY A 78 -3.25 -5.78 0.01
N PRO A 79 -2.19 -5.91 0.82
CA PRO A 79 -0.83 -6.00 0.28
C PRO A 79 -0.62 -7.26 -0.56
N ASN A 80 0.03 -7.10 -1.72
CA ASN A 80 0.35 -8.15 -2.68
C ASN A 80 1.85 -8.46 -2.63
N PHE A 81 2.23 -9.61 -2.06
CA PHE A 81 3.61 -10.10 -2.00
C PHE A 81 3.67 -11.61 -1.75
#